data_AF-A0AB38WPV5-F1
#
_entry.id   AF-A0AB38WPV5-F1
#
_cell.length_a   1.000
_cell.length_b   1.000
_cell.length_c   1.000
_cell.angle_alpha   90.00
_cell.angle_beta   90.00
_cell.angle_gamma   90.00
#
_symmetry.space_group_name_H-M   'P 1'
#
loop_
_entity.id
_entity.type
_entity.pdbx_description
1 polymer ?
#
loop_
_entity_poly.entity_id
_entity_poly.type
_entity_poly.pdbx_seq_one_letter_code
_entity_poly.pdbx_strand_id
1 'polypeptide(L)'
;MIRNGMMLAALALAGCTVAGPQMVARLGADPVLSGGSYSSGGGLTVAADMREQQGRVLLCGVWAQSHQQSVLTKGKARDVMGTGAVYLGDQALARGLVFMREVPPALDYAGQEAGCVLTGQVWQAGYAETKPVIRLPRQVVHVEGDLGHFVVTFQQTGPSAGAPKATE
;
A
#
# COMPACT_ATOMS: atom_id res chain seq x y z
N MET A 1 -50.34 40.32 -6.59
CA MET A 1 -50.78 38.91 -6.64
C MET A 1 -50.27 38.38 -7.98
N ILE A 2 -49.25 37.54 -8.08
CA ILE A 2 -49.21 36.12 -7.75
C ILE A 2 -47.76 35.71 -7.39
N ARG A 3 -47.70 34.78 -6.45
CA ARG A 3 -46.57 34.18 -5.75
C ARG A 3 -46.04 33.00 -6.56
N ASN A 4 -44.72 32.88 -6.76
CA ASN A 4 -43.99 31.67 -7.17
C ASN A 4 -42.50 32.00 -6.94
N GLY A 5 -41.67 31.21 -6.31
CA GLY A 5 -41.68 29.78 -6.02
C GLY A 5 -40.21 29.42 -5.90
N MET A 6 -39.76 29.25 -4.66
CA MET A 6 -38.39 28.99 -4.24
C MET A 6 -37.83 27.75 -4.95
N MET A 7 -36.73 27.89 -5.70
CA MET A 7 -35.90 26.76 -6.13
C MET A 7 -34.48 26.96 -5.60
N LEU A 8 -34.20 26.33 -4.46
CA LEU A 8 -32.83 26.04 -4.02
C LEU A 8 -32.27 24.95 -4.95
N ALA A 9 -31.31 25.32 -5.79
CA ALA A 9 -30.47 24.36 -6.49
C ALA A 9 -29.30 23.98 -5.58
N ALA A 10 -29.42 22.86 -4.86
CA ALA A 10 -28.32 22.26 -4.13
C ALA A 10 -27.39 21.55 -5.13
N LEU A 11 -26.30 22.21 -5.52
CA LEU A 11 -25.19 21.58 -6.24
C LEU A 11 -24.39 20.70 -5.28
N ALA A 12 -24.72 19.41 -5.25
CA ALA A 12 -23.87 18.40 -4.64
C ALA A 12 -22.65 18.17 -5.55
N LEU A 13 -21.52 18.80 -5.22
CA LEU A 13 -20.24 18.47 -5.83
C LEU A 13 -19.81 17.07 -5.37
N ALA A 14 -20.05 16.07 -6.21
CA ALA A 14 -19.43 14.77 -6.08
C ALA A 14 -17.91 14.94 -6.24
N GLY A 15 -17.18 14.93 -5.12
CA GLY A 15 -15.72 14.94 -5.11
C GLY A 15 -15.18 13.63 -5.65
N CYS A 16 -14.97 13.55 -6.97
CA CYS A 16 -14.11 12.53 -7.55
C CYS A 16 -12.69 12.79 -7.06
N THR A 17 -12.18 11.96 -6.15
CA THR A 17 -10.78 12.03 -5.73
C THR A 17 -9.91 11.66 -6.93
N VAL A 18 -9.37 12.66 -7.62
CA VAL A 18 -8.31 12.46 -8.61
C VAL A 18 -7.12 11.85 -7.86
N ALA A 19 -6.74 10.64 -8.24
CA ALA A 19 -5.45 10.08 -7.86
C ALA A 19 -4.38 11.07 -8.34
N GLY A 20 -3.65 11.69 -7.40
CA GLY A 20 -2.64 12.70 -7.69
C GLY A 20 -1.54 12.16 -8.62
N PRO A 21 -0.71 13.05 -9.21
CA PRO A 21 0.37 12.64 -10.10
C PRO A 21 1.24 11.58 -9.42
N GLN A 22 1.43 10.44 -10.08
CA GLN A 22 2.30 9.38 -9.58
C GLN A 22 3.73 9.91 -9.60
N MET A 23 4.25 10.25 -8.43
CA MET A 23 5.62 10.71 -8.26
C MET A 23 6.53 9.51 -8.06
N VAL A 24 7.79 9.64 -8.46
CA VAL A 24 8.80 8.61 -8.26
C VAL A 24 9.94 9.21 -7.43
N ALA A 25 10.35 8.50 -6.39
CA ALA A 25 11.50 8.88 -5.57
C ALA A 25 12.24 7.65 -5.06
N ARG A 26 13.52 7.81 -4.72
CA ARG A 26 14.32 6.75 -4.10
C ARG A 26 13.97 6.65 -2.61
N LEU A 27 13.78 5.43 -2.10
CA LEU A 27 13.59 5.20 -0.67
C LEU A 27 14.83 5.66 0.11
N GLY A 28 14.61 6.15 1.33
CA GLY A 28 15.65 6.52 2.29
C GLY A 28 16.50 5.33 2.75
N ALA A 29 17.42 5.60 3.68
CA ALA A 29 18.37 4.60 4.17
C ALA A 29 17.76 3.55 5.12
N ASP A 30 16.65 3.87 5.78
CA ASP A 30 15.98 2.98 6.74
C ASP A 30 14.44 3.04 6.52
N PRO A 31 13.93 2.51 5.38
CA PRO A 31 12.50 2.47 5.14
C PRO A 31 11.83 1.51 6.13
N VAL A 32 10.61 1.83 6.55
CA VAL A 32 9.83 0.91 7.39
C VAL A 32 9.48 -0.32 6.59
N LEU A 33 9.77 -1.49 7.16
CA LEU A 33 9.42 -2.78 6.57
C LEU A 33 8.20 -3.39 7.26
N SER A 34 7.32 -3.96 6.44
CA SER A 34 6.25 -4.83 6.89
C SER A 34 5.99 -5.90 5.82
N GLY A 35 4.91 -6.66 5.95
CA GLY A 35 4.61 -7.73 5.03
C GLY A 35 3.73 -8.80 5.66
N GLY A 36 3.62 -9.91 4.96
CA GLY A 36 2.90 -11.05 5.49
C GLY A 36 2.96 -12.26 4.59
N SER A 37 2.61 -13.41 5.15
CA SER A 37 2.74 -14.70 4.50
C SER A 37 1.40 -15.24 4.04
N TYR A 38 1.43 -16.02 2.97
CA TYR A 38 0.28 -16.81 2.52
C TYR A 38 0.27 -18.16 3.22
N SER A 39 -0.91 -18.69 3.55
CA SER A 39 -1.04 -20.03 4.13
C SER A 39 -0.54 -21.15 3.21
N SER A 40 -0.43 -20.89 1.91
CA SER A 40 0.15 -21.79 0.91
C SER A 40 1.68 -21.70 0.81
N GLY A 41 2.35 -20.86 1.61
CA GLY A 41 3.77 -20.55 1.50
C GLY A 41 4.05 -19.29 0.65
N GLY A 42 5.27 -18.76 0.79
CA GLY A 42 5.64 -17.46 0.24
C GLY A 42 4.99 -16.29 0.99
N GLY A 43 5.14 -15.09 0.44
CA GLY A 43 4.65 -13.89 1.10
C GLY A 43 5.11 -12.60 0.43
N LEU A 44 4.76 -11.50 1.09
CA LEU A 44 5.03 -10.15 0.65
C LEU A 44 5.94 -9.43 1.63
N THR A 45 6.76 -8.54 1.10
CA THR A 45 7.45 -7.50 1.86
C THR A 45 7.03 -6.16 1.31
N VAL A 46 6.73 -5.21 2.18
CA VAL A 46 6.42 -3.82 1.83
C VAL A 46 7.41 -2.92 2.52
N ALA A 47 8.01 -2.00 1.77
CA ALA A 47 8.93 -0.99 2.30
C ALA A 47 8.36 0.40 1.99
N ALA A 48 8.30 1.27 3.00
CA ALA A 48 7.78 2.62 2.83
C ALA A 48 8.58 3.65 3.62
N ASP A 49 8.65 4.86 3.07
CA ASP A 49 9.18 6.04 3.75
C ASP A 49 8.24 7.24 3.57
N MET A 50 8.48 8.26 4.39
CA MET A 50 7.79 9.53 4.30
C MET A 50 8.80 10.65 4.20
N ARG A 51 8.48 11.68 3.44
CA ARG A 51 9.26 12.91 3.38
C ARG A 51 8.36 14.12 3.19
N GLU A 52 8.91 15.28 3.48
CA GLU A 52 8.27 16.56 3.16
C GLU A 52 8.29 16.79 1.65
N GLN A 53 7.16 17.23 1.12
CA GLN A 53 7.05 17.75 -0.23
C GLN A 53 5.93 18.80 -0.26
N GLN A 54 6.24 20.04 -0.62
CA GLN A 54 5.24 21.12 -0.79
C GLN A 54 4.35 21.36 0.45
N GLY A 55 4.96 21.34 1.64
CA GLY A 55 4.32 21.47 2.94
C GLY A 55 3.50 20.25 3.38
N ARG A 56 3.58 19.12 2.67
CA ARG A 56 2.75 17.93 2.88
C ARG A 56 3.58 16.67 3.01
N VAL A 57 2.96 15.62 3.56
CA VAL A 57 3.57 14.29 3.61
C VAL A 57 3.50 13.64 2.23
N LEU A 58 4.66 13.41 1.63
CA LEU A 58 4.84 12.50 0.50
C LEU A 58 5.12 11.10 1.05
N LEU A 59 4.26 10.14 0.72
CA LEU A 59 4.43 8.74 1.08
C LEU A 59 4.96 7.98 -0.14
N CYS A 60 6.12 7.35 -0.01
CA CYS A 60 6.70 6.52 -1.06
C CYS A 60 6.82 5.08 -0.60
N GLY A 61 6.63 4.12 -1.52
CA GLY A 61 6.84 2.73 -1.19
C GLY A 61 7.05 1.81 -2.39
N VAL A 62 7.58 0.64 -2.05
CA VAL A 62 7.69 -0.53 -2.92
C VAL A 62 7.13 -1.75 -2.21
N TRP A 63 6.82 -2.77 -2.97
CA TRP A 63 6.53 -4.09 -2.45
C TRP A 63 7.21 -5.17 -3.28
N ALA A 64 7.46 -6.31 -2.66
CA ALA A 64 8.05 -7.48 -3.30
C ALA A 64 7.23 -8.71 -2.92
N GLN A 65 7.26 -9.71 -3.79
CA GLN A 65 6.62 -11.00 -3.59
C GLN A 65 7.63 -12.13 -3.71
N SER A 66 7.45 -13.17 -2.89
CA SER A 66 8.37 -14.29 -2.87
C SER A 66 8.50 -15.00 -4.21
N HIS A 67 9.73 -15.40 -4.55
CA HIS A 67 9.97 -16.26 -5.70
C HIS A 67 9.42 -17.68 -5.52
N GLN A 68 9.25 -18.13 -4.27
CA GLN A 68 8.66 -19.43 -3.94
C GLN A 68 7.13 -19.35 -3.81
N GLN A 69 6.50 -18.31 -4.37
CA GLN A 69 5.06 -18.14 -4.30
C GLN A 69 4.34 -19.27 -5.05
N SER A 70 3.32 -19.85 -4.39
CA SER A 70 2.45 -20.84 -5.02
C SER A 70 1.76 -20.26 -6.27
N VAL A 71 1.57 -21.10 -7.29
CA VAL A 71 0.83 -20.74 -8.52
C VAL A 71 -0.59 -20.25 -8.19
N LEU A 72 -1.21 -20.81 -7.15
CA LEU A 72 -2.57 -20.46 -6.69
C LEU A 72 -2.71 -19.01 -6.22
N THR A 73 -1.59 -18.38 -5.88
CA THR A 73 -1.49 -17.01 -5.37
C THR A 73 -0.85 -16.05 -6.38
N LYS A 74 -0.57 -16.51 -7.60
CA LYS A 74 -0.02 -15.66 -8.65
C LYS A 74 -1.00 -14.51 -8.95
N GLY A 75 -0.51 -13.28 -8.90
CA GLY A 75 -1.31 -12.07 -9.10
C GLY A 75 -2.12 -11.59 -7.89
N LYS A 76 -2.16 -12.35 -6.78
CA LYS A 76 -2.92 -12.00 -5.57
C LYS A 76 -2.25 -10.93 -4.71
N ALA A 77 -0.97 -10.66 -4.93
CA ALA A 77 -0.26 -9.60 -4.25
C ALA A 77 -0.95 -8.24 -4.43
N ARG A 78 -1.44 -7.95 -5.65
CA ARG A 78 -2.10 -6.69 -5.94
C ARG A 78 -3.41 -6.49 -5.17
N ASP A 79 -4.16 -7.58 -4.94
CA ASP A 79 -5.39 -7.57 -4.14
C ASP A 79 -5.07 -7.24 -2.68
N VAL A 80 -4.04 -7.89 -2.11
CA VAL A 80 -3.56 -7.62 -0.75
C VAL A 80 -3.12 -6.16 -0.62
N MET A 81 -2.32 -5.66 -1.56
CA MET A 81 -1.90 -4.25 -1.57
C MET A 81 -3.09 -3.30 -1.70
N GLY A 82 -4.13 -3.65 -2.47
CA GLY A 82 -5.35 -2.86 -2.64
C GLY A 82 -6.15 -2.65 -1.36
N THR A 83 -6.09 -3.58 -0.42
CA THR A 83 -6.73 -3.45 0.91
C THR A 83 -5.81 -2.87 1.99
N GLY A 84 -4.51 -2.75 1.69
CA GLY A 84 -3.52 -2.22 2.61
C GLY A 84 -3.68 -0.73 2.88
N ALA A 85 -3.09 -0.27 3.96
CA ALA A 85 -3.04 1.15 4.32
C ALA A 85 -1.77 1.49 5.08
N VAL A 86 -1.34 2.75 4.98
CA VAL A 86 -0.24 3.31 5.76
C VAL A 86 -0.79 4.37 6.71
N TYR A 87 -0.40 4.28 7.97
CA TYR A 87 -0.85 5.15 9.05
C TYR A 87 0.31 5.94 9.65
N LEU A 88 -0.01 7.13 10.15
CA LEU A 88 0.84 7.92 11.02
C LEU A 88 0.05 8.22 12.30
N GLY A 89 0.44 7.56 13.39
CA GLY A 89 -0.43 7.43 14.56
C GLY A 89 -1.74 6.73 14.16
N ASP A 90 -2.88 7.36 14.46
CA ASP A 90 -4.21 6.84 14.11
C ASP A 90 -4.74 7.34 12.76
N GLN A 91 -4.02 8.26 12.09
CA GLN A 91 -4.45 8.82 10.82
C GLN A 91 -3.91 7.99 9.64
N ALA A 92 -4.80 7.56 8.75
CA ALA A 92 -4.40 6.96 7.49
C ALA A 92 -3.83 8.03 6.55
N LEU A 93 -2.58 7.84 6.12
CA LEU A 93 -1.92 8.65 5.09
C LEU A 93 -2.34 8.21 3.69
N ALA A 94 -2.47 6.90 3.47
CA ALA A 94 -2.98 6.31 2.24
C ALA A 94 -3.74 5.03 2.52
N ARG A 95 -4.74 4.75 1.68
CA ARG A 95 -5.50 3.50 1.61
C ARG A 95 -5.43 2.99 0.17
N GLY A 96 -5.25 1.69 0.01
CA GLY A 96 -4.92 1.09 -1.27
C GLY A 96 -3.49 1.43 -1.68
N LEU A 97 -2.61 0.46 -1.50
CA LEU A 97 -1.17 0.62 -1.71
C LEU A 97 -0.72 0.22 -3.12
N VAL A 98 -1.66 0.13 -4.07
CA VAL A 98 -1.40 -0.26 -5.46
C VAL A 98 -0.60 0.78 -6.26
N PHE A 99 -0.41 1.99 -5.72
CA PHE A 99 0.50 2.99 -6.28
C PHE A 99 1.97 2.63 -6.02
N MET A 100 2.26 1.77 -5.04
CA MET A 100 3.61 1.31 -4.74
C MET A 100 4.12 0.39 -5.84
N ARG A 101 5.40 0.53 -6.18
CA ARG A 101 6.02 -0.22 -7.27
C ARG A 101 6.35 -1.64 -6.82
N GLU A 102 6.08 -2.63 -7.66
CA GLU A 102 6.60 -3.98 -7.45
C GLU A 102 8.10 -4.00 -7.78
N VAL A 103 8.91 -4.56 -6.89
CA VAL A 103 10.35 -4.76 -7.07
C VAL A 103 10.72 -6.22 -6.77
N PRO A 104 11.86 -6.72 -7.27
CA PRO A 104 12.35 -8.03 -6.87
C PRO A 104 12.56 -8.13 -5.35
N PRO A 105 12.35 -9.31 -4.74
CA PRO A 105 12.78 -9.60 -3.37
C PRO A 105 14.23 -9.19 -3.13
N ALA A 106 14.46 -8.51 -2.01
CA ALA A 106 15.77 -8.06 -1.58
C ALA A 106 15.91 -8.20 -0.07
N LEU A 107 17.16 -8.32 0.41
CA LEU A 107 17.49 -8.28 1.83
C LEU A 107 17.33 -6.87 2.41
N ASP A 108 17.48 -5.85 1.56
CA ASP A 108 17.33 -4.44 1.88
C ASP A 108 16.61 -3.72 0.73
N TYR A 109 15.78 -2.74 1.08
CA TYR A 109 15.00 -1.91 0.17
C TYR A 109 15.45 -0.45 0.16
N ALA A 110 16.49 -0.07 0.91
CA ALA A 110 17.06 1.26 0.86
C ALA A 110 17.45 1.65 -0.58
N GLY A 111 17.18 2.90 -0.94
CA GLY A 111 17.51 3.42 -2.28
C GLY A 111 16.72 2.79 -3.43
N GLN A 112 15.73 1.93 -3.17
CA GLN A 112 14.86 1.44 -4.24
C GLN A 112 14.03 2.58 -4.81
N GLU A 113 13.87 2.61 -6.14
CA GLU A 113 12.96 3.56 -6.77
C GLU A 113 11.51 3.17 -6.41
N ALA A 114 10.77 4.11 -5.85
CA ALA A 114 9.46 3.88 -5.25
C ALA A 114 8.38 4.69 -5.94
N GLY A 115 7.17 4.12 -5.96
CA GLY A 115 5.98 4.86 -6.30
C GLY A 115 5.54 5.71 -5.11
N CYS A 116 5.21 6.98 -5.37
CA CYS A 116 4.89 7.94 -4.34
C CYS A 116 3.52 8.59 -4.56
N VAL A 117 2.89 8.95 -3.46
CA VAL A 117 1.64 9.73 -3.43
C VAL A 117 1.79 10.90 -2.48
N LEU A 118 1.42 12.10 -2.95
CA LEU A 118 1.30 13.27 -2.10
C LEU A 118 0.00 13.18 -1.32
N THR A 119 0.09 13.16 0.01
CA THR A 119 -1.09 12.99 0.87
C THR A 119 -1.71 14.35 1.22
N GLY A 120 -2.94 14.30 1.74
CA GLY A 120 -3.59 15.48 2.30
C GLY A 120 -2.99 15.97 3.61
N GLN A 121 -2.12 15.19 4.26
CA GLN A 121 -1.56 15.51 5.57
C GLN A 121 -0.52 16.62 5.47
N VAL A 122 -0.65 17.65 6.31
CA VAL A 122 0.34 18.74 6.42
C VAL A 122 1.59 18.20 7.11
N TRP A 123 2.76 18.54 6.59
CA TRP A 123 4.03 18.14 7.19
C TRP A 123 4.26 18.83 8.53
N GLN A 124 4.77 18.08 9.51
CA GLN A 124 5.21 18.61 10.80
C GLN A 124 6.65 18.16 11.04
N ALA A 125 7.47 19.02 11.65
CA ALA A 125 8.90 18.74 11.86
C ALA A 125 9.16 17.39 12.56
N GLY A 126 8.31 17.00 13.52
CA GLY A 126 8.43 15.72 14.23
C GLY A 126 8.15 14.47 13.38
N TYR A 127 7.56 14.61 12.19
CA TYR A 127 7.29 13.47 11.29
C TYR A 127 8.56 12.89 10.67
N ALA A 128 9.65 13.66 10.59
CA ALA A 128 10.94 13.15 10.13
C ALA A 128 11.45 11.97 11.00
N GLU A 129 11.15 12.01 12.30
CA GLU A 129 11.59 11.00 13.28
C GLU A 129 10.51 9.94 13.56
N THR A 130 9.32 10.10 12.97
CA THR A 130 8.18 9.19 13.23
C THR A 130 8.08 8.14 12.12
N LYS A 131 8.20 6.87 12.49
CA LYS A 131 8.02 5.76 11.55
C LYS A 131 6.54 5.53 11.26
N PRO A 132 6.09 5.52 9.98
CA PRO A 132 4.72 5.16 9.65
C PRO A 132 4.46 3.67 9.95
N VAL A 133 3.19 3.30 10.10
CA VAL A 133 2.76 1.92 10.31
C VAL A 133 2.03 1.41 9.07
N ILE A 134 2.56 0.36 8.47
CA ILE A 134 1.91 -0.34 7.36
C ILE A 134 0.95 -1.39 7.96
N ARG A 135 -0.31 -1.40 7.52
CA ARG A 135 -1.30 -2.41 7.89
C ARG A 135 -1.80 -3.12 6.65
N LEU A 136 -1.70 -4.45 6.66
CA LEU A 136 -2.17 -5.35 5.61
C LEU A 136 -3.22 -6.28 6.22
N PRO A 137 -4.53 -6.06 5.99
CA PRO A 137 -5.57 -6.88 6.59
C PRO A 137 -5.42 -8.37 6.25
N ARG A 138 -5.74 -9.24 7.21
CA ARG A 138 -5.96 -10.66 6.94
C ARG A 138 -7.10 -10.79 5.93
N GLN A 139 -6.90 -11.59 4.90
CA GLN A 139 -7.92 -11.80 3.87
C GLN A 139 -7.77 -13.13 3.16
N VAL A 140 -8.89 -13.67 2.70
CA VAL A 140 -8.92 -14.84 1.79
C VAL A 140 -8.56 -14.35 0.39
N VAL A 141 -7.51 -14.91 -0.20
CA VAL A 141 -6.99 -14.49 -1.52
C VAL A 141 -7.30 -15.48 -2.63
N HIS A 142 -7.57 -16.73 -2.28
CA HIS A 142 -7.94 -17.78 -3.22
C HIS A 142 -8.86 -18.80 -2.55
N VAL A 143 -9.84 -19.29 -3.31
CA VAL A 143 -10.74 -20.37 -2.93
C VAL A 143 -10.82 -21.29 -4.13
N GLU A 144 -10.54 -22.58 -3.93
CA GLU A 144 -10.66 -23.61 -4.95
C GLU A 144 -11.82 -24.56 -4.63
N GLY A 145 -12.62 -24.86 -5.66
CA GLY A 145 -13.83 -25.68 -5.59
C GLY A 145 -15.08 -24.91 -5.12
N ASP A 146 -16.24 -25.38 -5.58
CA ASP A 146 -17.54 -24.71 -5.35
C ASP A 146 -17.96 -24.67 -3.87
N LEU A 147 -17.32 -25.49 -3.02
CA LEU A 147 -17.57 -25.59 -1.58
C LEU A 147 -16.34 -25.22 -0.72
N GLY A 148 -15.29 -24.62 -1.29
CA GLY A 148 -14.13 -24.12 -0.54
C GLY A 148 -13.21 -25.19 0.03
N HIS A 149 -12.95 -26.26 -0.72
CA HIS A 149 -12.09 -27.37 -0.28
C HIS A 149 -10.62 -26.94 -0.07
N PHE A 150 -10.19 -25.84 -0.68
CA PHE A 150 -8.88 -25.25 -0.43
C PHE A 150 -8.98 -23.72 -0.38
N VAL A 151 -8.60 -23.14 0.77
CA VAL A 151 -8.66 -21.69 1.01
C VAL A 151 -7.26 -21.17 1.32
N VAL A 152 -6.78 -20.24 0.50
CA VAL A 152 -5.53 -19.52 0.77
C VAL A 152 -5.82 -18.20 1.43
N THR A 153 -5.19 -17.97 2.57
CA THR A 153 -5.32 -16.75 3.37
C THR A 153 -3.98 -16.02 3.42
N PHE A 154 -4.00 -14.70 3.30
CA PHE A 154 -2.89 -13.83 3.63
C PHE A 154 -3.00 -13.37 5.09
N GLN A 155 -1.88 -13.36 5.82
CA GLN A 155 -1.80 -12.83 7.18
C GLN A 155 -0.59 -11.91 7.33
N GLN A 156 -0.77 -10.75 7.95
CA GLN A 156 0.35 -9.85 8.26
C GLN A 156 1.21 -10.45 9.38
N THR A 157 2.37 -10.97 9.00
CA THR A 157 3.33 -11.65 9.89
C THR A 157 4.72 -10.99 9.86
N GLY A 158 4.86 -9.87 9.17
CA GLY A 158 6.14 -9.22 8.88
C GLY A 158 6.68 -9.55 7.49
N PRO A 159 7.83 -8.98 7.09
CA PRO A 159 8.42 -9.16 5.77
C PRO A 159 8.63 -10.64 5.40
N SER A 160 8.14 -11.08 4.25
CA SER A 160 8.28 -12.48 3.81
C SER A 160 8.39 -12.69 2.30
N ALA A 161 8.80 -11.66 1.55
CA ALA A 161 9.21 -11.84 0.16
C ALA A 161 10.49 -12.70 0.02
N GLY A 162 11.29 -12.82 1.08
CA GLY A 162 12.54 -13.61 1.05
C GLY A 162 13.68 -12.92 0.31
N ALA A 163 14.71 -13.69 -0.03
CA ALA A 163 15.93 -13.21 -0.67
C ALA A 163 15.77 -13.13 -2.21
N PRO A 164 16.63 -12.34 -2.90
CA PRO A 164 16.74 -12.39 -4.35
C PRO A 164 17.02 -13.80 -4.84
N LYS A 165 16.62 -14.13 -6.09
CA LYS A 165 17.16 -15.32 -6.75
C LYS A 165 18.67 -15.21 -6.86
N ALA A 166 19.36 -16.33 -6.64
CA ALA A 166 20.77 -16.44 -7.02
C ALA A 166 20.87 -16.24 -8.54
N THR A 167 21.74 -15.33 -8.97
CA THR A 167 22.16 -15.22 -10.37
C THR A 167 22.96 -16.47 -10.73
N GLU A 168 22.48 -17.22 -11.72
CA GLU A 168 23.23 -18.29 -12.40
C GLU A 168 24.31 -17.72 -13.33
#